data_AF-A0A929IC00-F1
#
_entry.id   AF-A0A929IC00-F1
#
_cell.length_a   1.000
_cell.length_b   1.000
_cell.length_c   1.000
_cell.angle_alpha   90.00
_cell.angle_beta   90.00
_cell.angle_gamma   90.00
#
_symmetry.space_group_name_H-M   'P 1'
#
loop_
_entity.id
_entity.type
_entity.pdbx_description
1 polymer ?
#
loop_
_entity_poly.entity_id
_entity_poly.type
_entity_poly.pdbx_seq_one_letter_code
_entity_poly.pdbx_strand_id
1 'polypeptide(L)'
;MISSGVCLAGPGSVDEGKALFNNPGLGDSTSDKSCNSCHNNGTGLEISLNNPKIEQQINRCIVGALQGEALKLDSHEMQSLKKYLVSLGE
;
A
#
# COMPACT_ATOMS: atom_id res chain seq x y z
N MET A 1 35.94 -12.03 -4.91
CA MET A 1 34.49 -12.15 -5.24
C MET A 1 33.80 -11.04 -4.47
N ILE A 2 33.31 -10.02 -5.18
CA ILE A 2 32.76 -8.80 -4.57
C ILE A 2 31.36 -9.16 -4.10
N SER A 3 31.14 -9.10 -2.78
CA SER A 3 29.88 -9.46 -2.14
C SER A 3 28.80 -8.47 -2.57
N SER A 4 27.74 -8.99 -3.17
CA SER A 4 26.62 -8.24 -3.74
C SER A 4 25.94 -7.36 -2.70
N GLY A 5 25.55 -6.18 -3.17
CA GLY A 5 24.98 -5.10 -2.38
C GLY A 5 23.74 -5.51 -1.60
N VAL A 6 23.67 -4.98 -0.38
CA VAL A 6 22.42 -4.79 0.33
C VAL A 6 21.56 -3.88 -0.54
N CYS A 7 20.53 -4.44 -1.18
CA CYS A 7 19.41 -3.65 -1.68
C CYS A 7 18.69 -3.08 -0.46
N LEU A 8 19.15 -1.93 0.03
CA LEU A 8 18.30 -1.05 0.82
C LEU A 8 17.18 -0.66 -0.15
N ALA A 9 16.06 -1.37 -0.10
CA ALA A 9 14.83 -0.87 -0.70
C ALA A 9 14.69 0.56 -0.20
N GLY A 10 14.73 1.54 -1.11
CA GLY A 10 14.76 2.95 -0.77
C GLY A 10 13.53 3.37 0.02
N PRO A 11 13.38 4.64 0.41
CA PRO A 11 12.07 5.08 0.85
C PRO A 11 11.10 4.87 -0.33
N GLY A 12 10.00 4.14 -0.11
CA GLY A 12 9.03 3.79 -1.16
C GLY A 12 8.56 5.00 -1.99
N SER A 13 7.96 4.80 -3.16
CA SER A 13 7.56 5.89 -4.08
C SER A 13 6.04 6.02 -4.29
N VAL A 14 5.61 7.19 -4.77
CA VAL A 14 4.20 7.45 -5.13
C VAL A 14 3.77 6.55 -6.30
N ASP A 15 4.62 6.41 -7.32
CA ASP A 15 4.30 5.60 -8.51
C ASP A 15 4.14 4.11 -8.18
N GLU A 16 5.01 3.57 -7.32
CA GLU A 16 4.84 2.20 -6.82
C GLU A 16 3.61 2.07 -5.93
N GLY A 17 3.33 3.06 -5.09
CA GLY A 17 2.13 3.08 -4.27
C GLY A 17 0.87 3.02 -5.11
N LYS A 18 0.83 3.76 -6.22
CA LYS A 18 -0.25 3.70 -7.20
C LYS A 18 -0.33 2.33 -7.87
N ALA A 19 0.80 1.73 -8.25
CA ALA A 19 0.81 0.39 -8.83
C ALA A 19 0.26 -0.65 -7.85
N LEU A 20 0.70 -0.62 -6.58
CA LEU A 20 0.23 -1.51 -5.51
C LEU A 20 -1.26 -1.29 -5.21
N PHE A 21 -1.73 -0.04 -5.18
CA PHE A 21 -3.15 0.29 -4.97
C PHE A 21 -4.07 -0.30 -6.05
N ASN A 22 -3.55 -0.52 -7.25
CA ASN A 22 -4.26 -1.13 -8.37
C ASN A 22 -4.04 -2.65 -8.50
N ASN A 23 -3.16 -3.26 -7.69
CA ASN A 23 -2.79 -4.66 -7.79
C ASN A 23 -3.77 -5.56 -7.00
N PRO A 24 -4.54 -6.45 -7.65
CA PRO A 24 -5.41 -7.40 -6.95
C PRO A 24 -4.63 -8.51 -6.20
N GLY A 25 -3.36 -8.74 -6.55
CA GLY A 25 -2.48 -9.69 -5.86
C GLY A 25 -1.68 -9.08 -4.70
N LEU A 26 -2.05 -7.89 -4.21
CA LEU A 26 -1.33 -7.24 -3.11
C LEU A 26 -1.39 -8.08 -1.82
N GLY A 27 -0.22 -8.33 -1.22
CA GLY A 27 -0.11 -9.12 0.01
C GLY A 27 -0.58 -10.56 -0.20
N ASP A 28 -0.22 -11.19 -1.31
CA ASP A 28 -0.64 -12.56 -1.64
C ASP A 28 -2.18 -12.77 -1.60
N SER A 29 -2.92 -11.67 -1.87
CA SER A 29 -4.38 -11.66 -1.93
C SER A 29 -4.95 -12.72 -2.87
N THR A 30 -5.96 -13.43 -2.39
CA THR A 30 -6.76 -14.38 -3.19
C THR A 30 -8.03 -13.75 -3.78
N SER A 31 -8.29 -12.48 -3.49
CA SER A 31 -9.42 -11.72 -4.03
C SER A 31 -9.13 -11.22 -5.45
N ASP A 32 -10.18 -11.01 -6.24
CA ASP A 32 -10.10 -10.35 -7.55
C ASP A 32 -10.11 -8.81 -7.44
N LYS A 33 -10.20 -8.28 -6.21
CA LYS A 33 -10.29 -6.85 -5.92
C LYS A 33 -8.92 -6.24 -5.65
N SER A 34 -8.77 -4.98 -6.01
CA SER A 34 -7.70 -4.11 -5.52
C SER A 34 -8.28 -2.99 -4.66
N CYS A 35 -7.42 -2.18 -4.03
CA CYS A 35 -7.88 -1.00 -3.30
C CYS A 35 -8.74 -0.10 -4.21
N ASN A 36 -8.32 0.07 -5.47
CA ASN A 36 -9.03 0.87 -6.46
C ASN A 36 -10.42 0.33 -6.82
N SER A 37 -10.68 -0.97 -6.63
CA SER A 37 -12.00 -1.56 -6.89
C SER A 37 -13.09 -1.03 -5.96
N CYS A 38 -12.72 -0.56 -4.77
CA CYS A 38 -13.64 0.05 -3.79
C CYS A 38 -13.43 1.56 -3.67
N HIS A 39 -12.18 2.02 -3.76
CA HIS A 39 -11.77 3.42 -3.62
C HIS A 39 -11.33 3.96 -4.98
N ASN A 40 -12.28 4.18 -5.90
CA ASN A 40 -12.00 4.66 -7.25
C ASN A 40 -11.16 5.94 -7.23
N ASN A 41 -9.88 5.82 -7.64
CA ASN A 41 -8.89 6.88 -7.58
C ASN A 41 -8.82 7.61 -6.23
N GLY A 42 -9.02 6.88 -5.12
CA GLY A 42 -8.98 7.44 -3.76
C GLY A 42 -10.29 7.98 -3.20
N THR A 43 -11.38 7.93 -3.96
CA THR A 43 -12.70 8.41 -3.50
C THR A 43 -13.07 7.73 -2.17
N GLY A 44 -13.45 8.55 -1.17
CA GLY A 44 -13.86 8.08 0.16
C GLY A 44 -12.71 7.83 1.14
N LEU A 45 -11.47 8.17 0.80
CA LEU A 45 -10.30 8.05 1.68
C LEU A 45 -9.89 9.37 2.35
N GLU A 46 -10.54 10.49 2.05
CA GLU A 46 -10.14 11.85 2.38
C GLU A 46 -9.93 12.05 3.90
N ILE A 47 -10.77 11.43 4.73
CA ILE A 47 -10.70 11.51 6.19
C ILE A 47 -9.58 10.62 6.77
N SER A 48 -9.22 9.55 6.06
CA SER A 48 -8.25 8.56 6.54
C SER A 48 -6.80 8.98 6.31
N LEU A 49 -6.54 9.95 5.42
CA LEU A 49 -5.18 10.39 5.07
C LEU A 49 -4.42 11.05 6.22
N ASN A 50 -5.15 11.68 7.15
CA ASN A 50 -4.57 12.32 8.34
C ASN A 50 -4.49 11.39 9.56
N ASN A 51 -4.82 10.10 9.40
CA ASN A 51 -4.82 9.16 10.51
C ASN A 51 -3.38 8.75 10.88
N PRO A 52 -2.93 8.92 12.15
CA PRO A 52 -1.62 8.46 12.59
C PRO A 52 -1.44 6.94 12.55
N LYS A 53 -2.50 6.18 12.25
CA LYS A 53 -2.52 4.72 12.12
C LYS A 53 -2.86 4.27 10.69
N ILE A 54 -2.58 5.09 9.68
CA ILE A 54 -2.92 4.79 8.28
C ILE A 54 -2.34 3.44 7.81
N GLU A 55 -1.12 3.07 8.22
CA GLU A 55 -0.50 1.79 7.88
C GLU A 55 -1.29 0.59 8.43
N GLN A 56 -1.85 0.74 9.63
CA GLN A 56 -2.70 -0.28 10.23
C GLN A 56 -4.05 -0.37 9.52
N GLN A 57 -4.60 0.75 9.06
CA GLN A 57 -5.83 0.77 8.26
C GLN A 57 -5.61 0.11 6.88
N ILE A 58 -4.49 0.40 6.22
CA ILE A 58 -4.08 -0.28 4.98
C ILE A 58 -4.08 -1.79 5.19
N ASN A 59 -3.42 -2.29 6.24
CA ASN A 59 -3.40 -3.72 6.54
C ASN A 59 -4.78 -4.31 6.88
N ARG A 60 -5.69 -3.55 7.50
CA ARG A 60 -7.08 -4.01 7.71
C ARG A 60 -7.81 -4.21 6.38
N CYS A 61 -7.59 -3.35 5.40
CA CYS A 61 -8.15 -3.50 4.06
C CYS A 61 -7.54 -4.71 3.34
N ILE A 62 -6.21 -4.88 3.40
CA ILE A 62 -5.51 -6.01 2.77
C ILE A 62 -6.02 -7.34 3.36
N VAL A 63 -6.02 -7.48 4.69
CA VAL A 63 -6.44 -8.73 5.35
C VAL A 63 -7.95 -8.96 5.23
N GLY A 64 -8.76 -7.92 5.41
CA GLY A 64 -10.21 -8.06 5.45
C GLY A 64 -10.85 -8.14 4.06
N ALA A 65 -10.66 -7.11 3.25
CA ALA A 65 -11.34 -6.97 1.96
C ALA A 65 -10.62 -7.71 0.82
N LEU A 66 -9.29 -7.68 0.83
CA LEU A 66 -8.49 -8.36 -0.20
C LEU A 66 -8.18 -9.82 0.18
N GLN A 67 -8.41 -10.23 1.42
CA GLN A 67 -8.07 -11.58 1.90
C GLN A 67 -6.57 -11.90 1.71
N GLY A 68 -5.72 -10.89 1.80
CA GLY A 68 -4.27 -11.02 1.75
C GLY A 68 -3.62 -11.08 3.13
N GLU A 69 -2.29 -11.16 3.14
CA GLU A 69 -1.44 -11.07 4.30
C GLU A 69 -1.06 -9.62 4.62
N ALA A 70 -0.98 -9.32 5.92
CA ALA A 70 -0.57 -8.00 6.36
C ALA A 70 0.90 -7.72 5.97
N LEU A 71 1.13 -6.55 5.39
CA LEU A 71 2.49 -6.07 5.13
C LEU A 71 3.15 -5.65 6.44
N LYS A 72 4.49 -5.71 6.50
CA LYS A 72 5.22 -5.07 7.61
C LYS A 72 4.99 -3.55 7.55
N LEU A 73 4.78 -2.92 8.70
CA LEU A 73 4.45 -1.49 8.76
C LEU A 73 5.57 -0.59 8.23
N ASP A 74 6.82 -1.06 8.33
CA ASP A 74 8.03 -0.41 7.83
C ASP A 74 8.51 -0.94 6.48
N SER A 75 7.74 -1.82 5.84
CA SER A 75 8.07 -2.34 4.50
C SER A 75 8.06 -1.23 3.45
N HIS A 76 8.86 -1.44 2.41
CA HIS A 76 8.90 -0.59 1.24
C HIS A 76 7.51 -0.39 0.63
N GLU A 77 6.76 -1.47 0.47
CA GLU A 77 5.41 -1.51 -0.09
C GLU A 77 4.43 -0.68 0.74
N MET A 78 4.47 -0.82 2.07
CA MET A 78 3.62 -0.02 2.97
C MET A 78 3.94 1.47 2.86
N GLN A 79 5.23 1.82 2.81
CA GLN A 79 5.65 3.22 2.67
C GLN A 79 5.26 3.79 1.30
N SER A 80 5.36 3.02 0.22
CA SER A 80 4.88 3.40 -1.11
C SER A 80 3.36 3.64 -1.12
N LEU A 81 2.57 2.70 -0.56
CA LEU A 81 1.12 2.84 -0.44
C LEU A 81 0.74 4.10 0.34
N LYS A 82 1.36 4.33 1.51
CA LYS A 82 1.11 5.52 2.32
C LYS A 82 1.39 6.80 1.54
N LYS A 83 2.53 6.90 0.84
CA LYS A 83 2.88 8.07 0.03
C LYS A 83 1.86 8.33 -1.08
N TYR A 84 1.44 7.28 -1.78
CA TYR A 84 0.40 7.42 -2.80
C TYR A 84 -0.90 7.93 -2.19
N LEU A 85 -1.36 7.36 -1.07
CA LEU A 85 -2.58 7.82 -0.41
C LEU A 85 -2.48 9.29 0.01
N VAL A 86 -1.36 9.72 0.60
CA VAL A 86 -1.15 11.14 0.94
C VAL A 86 -1.24 12.03 -0.30
N SER A 87 -0.64 11.62 -1.43
CA SER A 87 -0.69 12.39 -2.68
C SER A 87 -2.09 12.55 -3.29
N LEU A 88 -3.09 11.79 -2.83
CA LEU A 88 -4.48 11.92 -3.27
C LEU A 88 -5.23 13.03 -2.53
N GLY A 89 -4.69 13.50 -1.41
CA GLY A 89 -5.25 14.60 -0.60
C GLY A 89 -4.55 15.95 -0.79
N GLU A 90 -3.52 16.00 -1.63
CA GLU A 90 -2.80 17.21 -2.05
C GLU A 90 -3.40 17.80 -3.33
#